data_AF-A0A8E2R5I1-F1
#
_entry.id   AF-A0A8E2R5I1-F1
#
_cell.length_a   1.000
_cell.length_b   1.000
_cell.length_c   1.000
_cell.angle_alpha   90.00
_cell.angle_beta   90.00
_cell.angle_gamma   90.00
#
_symmetry.space_group_name_H-M   'P 1'
#
loop_
_entity.id
_entity.type
_entity.pdbx_description
1 polymer ?
#
loop_
_entity_poly.entity_id
_entity_poly.type
_entity_poly.pdbx_seq_one_letter_code
_entity_poly.pdbx_strand_id
1 'polypeptide(L)' 'MAVEFDIQERWPELFAPLSAQQRKIVVNALASSWHEGWVPNREDVENLTDLLRGAIDKAEYDRRVAGAIERTHAHAAAS' A
#
# COMPACT_ATOMS: atom_id res chain seq x y z
N MET A 1 17.78 -14.71 1.26
CA MET A 1 17.90 -13.40 1.92
C MET A 1 16.51 -13.06 2.43
N ALA A 2 16.32 -12.84 3.73
CA ALA A 2 15.04 -12.36 4.24
C ALA A 2 14.86 -10.94 3.70
N VAL A 3 13.77 -10.68 2.97
CA VAL A 3 13.40 -9.32 2.63
C VAL A 3 12.95 -8.69 3.95
N GLU A 4 13.62 -7.64 4.41
CA GLU A 4 13.20 -6.96 5.63
C GLU A 4 11.89 -6.20 5.36
N PHE A 5 11.05 -6.04 6.38
CA PHE A 5 9.82 -5.26 6.28
C PHE A 5 10.08 -3.82 6.76
N ASP A 6 10.69 -3.02 5.89
CA ASP A 6 11.23 -1.67 6.16
C ASP A 6 10.38 -0.56 5.51
N ILE A 7 9.07 -0.76 5.40
CA ILE A 7 8.20 0.05 4.52
C ILE A 7 8.15 1.55 4.88
N GLN A 8 8.32 1.88 6.17
CA GLN A 8 8.38 3.26 6.63
C GLN A 8 9.70 3.94 6.22
N GLU A 9 10.78 3.18 6.11
CA GLU A 9 12.08 3.68 5.66
C GLU A 9 12.16 3.78 4.14
N ARG A 10 11.43 2.89 3.43
CA ARG A 10 11.34 2.92 1.97
C ARG A 10 10.55 4.12 1.45
N TRP A 11 9.47 4.52 2.12
CA TRP A 11 8.60 5.63 1.71
C TRP A 11 8.20 6.55 2.87
N PRO A 12 9.17 7.20 3.53
CA PRO A 12 8.89 8.04 4.70
C PRO A 12 7.94 9.20 4.39
N GLU A 13 7.91 9.68 3.14
CA GLU A 13 7.04 10.77 2.70
C GLU A 13 5.54 10.41 2.77
N LEU A 14 5.19 9.12 2.61
CA LEU A 14 3.81 8.64 2.70
C LEU A 14 3.32 8.53 4.14
N PHE A 15 4.25 8.39 5.09
CA PHE A 15 3.97 8.28 6.52
C PHE A 15 4.11 9.59 7.30
N ALA A 16 4.79 10.58 6.74
CA ALA A 16 4.95 11.91 7.31
C ALA A 16 3.62 12.60 7.68
N PRO A 17 2.55 12.57 6.84
CA PRO A 17 1.29 13.22 7.16
C PRO A 17 0.39 12.43 8.13
N LEU A 18 0.77 11.21 8.52
CA LEU A 18 -0.06 10.35 9.37
C LEU A 18 0.19 10.59 10.86
N SER A 19 -0.89 10.53 11.65
CA SER A 19 -0.77 10.40 13.10
C SER A 19 -0.11 9.07 13.49
N ALA A 20 0.44 8.99 14.70
CA ALA A 20 1.04 7.75 15.22
C ALA A 20 0.06 6.57 15.21
N GLN A 21 -1.24 6.82 15.44
CA GLN A 21 -2.28 5.79 15.38
C GLN A 21 -2.51 5.31 13.95
N GLN A 22 -2.68 6.23 12.99
CA GLN A 22 -2.84 5.88 11.58
C GLN A 22 -1.62 5.11 11.06
N ARG A 23 -0.41 5.55 11.41
CA ARG A 23 0.84 4.87 11.04
C ARG A 23 0.86 3.43 11.52
N LYS A 24 0.48 3.16 12.78
CA LYS A 24 0.38 1.79 13.30
C LYS A 24 -0.64 0.94 12.54
N ILE A 25 -1.79 1.51 12.19
CA ILE A 25 -2.83 0.80 11.43
C ILE A 25 -2.31 0.40 10.04
N VAL A 26 -1.70 1.35 9.30
CA VAL A 26 -1.11 1.09 7.97
C VAL A 26 -0.05 -0.01 8.05
N VAL A 27 0.90 0.14 8.98
CA VAL A 27 2.05 -0.77 9.11
C VAL A 27 1.59 -2.19 9.45
N ASN A 28 0.64 -2.33 10.39
CA ASN A 28 0.11 -3.63 10.75
C ASN A 28 -0.64 -4.29 9.58
N ALA A 29 -1.45 -3.53 8.84
CA ALA A 29 -2.16 -4.06 7.68
C ALA A 29 -1.19 -4.58 6.61
N LEU A 30 -0.16 -3.79 6.28
CA LEU A 30 0.86 -4.16 5.31
C LEU A 30 1.74 -5.32 5.80
N ALA A 31 2.06 -5.37 7.09
CA ALA A 31 2.86 -6.45 7.68
C ALA A 31 2.11 -7.79 7.61
N SER A 32 0.82 -7.79 7.91
CA SER A 32 -0.03 -8.99 7.77
C SER A 32 -0.02 -9.50 6.33
N SER A 33 -0.30 -8.64 5.35
CA SER A 33 -0.26 -9.05 3.93
C SER A 33 1.13 -9.48 3.47
N TRP A 34 2.19 -8.88 4.03
CA TRP A 34 3.57 -9.30 3.76
C TRP A 34 3.88 -10.70 4.28
N HIS A 35 3.42 -11.03 5.48
CA HIS A 35 3.54 -12.39 6.02
C HIS A 35 2.73 -13.43 5.24
N GLU A 36 1.71 -13.00 4.50
CA GLU A 36 0.93 -13.83 3.57
C GLU A 36 1.60 -13.99 2.18
N GLY A 37 2.79 -13.40 1.99
CA GLY A 37 3.59 -13.53 0.77
C GLY A 37 3.37 -12.43 -0.28
N TRP A 38 2.55 -11.42 0.01
CA TRP A 38 2.39 -10.26 -0.85
C TRP A 38 3.47 -9.21 -0.59
N VAL A 39 4.09 -8.66 -1.64
CA VAL A 39 5.12 -7.63 -1.50
C VAL A 39 4.52 -6.25 -1.78
N PRO A 40 4.48 -5.32 -0.79
CA PRO A 40 3.97 -3.99 -1.02
C PRO A 40 4.78 -3.22 -2.06
N ASN A 41 4.09 -2.52 -2.97
CA ASN A 41 4.67 -1.50 -3.84
C ASN A 41 4.26 -0.09 -3.37
N ARG A 42 4.90 0.94 -3.94
CA ARG A 42 4.70 2.33 -3.52
C ARG A 42 3.25 2.80 -3.71
N GLU A 43 2.62 2.40 -4.82
CA GLU A 43 1.25 2.81 -5.17
C GLU A 43 0.23 2.27 -4.16
N ASP A 44 0.35 1.00 -3.77
CA ASP A 44 -0.55 0.38 -2.80
C ASP A 44 -0.41 1.02 -1.41
N VAL A 45 0.82 1.37 -1.02
CA VAL A 45 1.06 2.11 0.22
C VAL A 45 0.47 3.50 0.15
N GLU A 46 0.68 4.23 -0.94
CA GLU A 46 0.11 5.57 -1.14
C GLU A 46 -1.41 5.53 -1.03
N ASN A 47 -2.08 4.61 -1.73
CA ASN A 47 -3.54 4.44 -1.69
C ASN A 47 -4.06 4.12 -0.28
N LEU A 48 -3.38 3.24 0.47
CA LEU A 48 -3.77 2.90 1.83
C LEU A 48 -3.56 4.07 2.81
N THR A 49 -2.45 4.81 2.67
CA THR A 49 -2.18 6.00 3.49
C THR A 49 -3.16 7.14 3.19
N ASP A 50 -3.52 7.34 1.92
CA ASP A 50 -4.53 8.30 1.47
C ASP A 50 -5.91 7.99 2.03
N LEU A 51 -6.31 6.71 2.02
CA LEU A 51 -7.57 6.27 2.59
C LEU A 51 -7.62 6.52 4.10
N LEU A 52 -6.56 6.15 4.83
CA LEU A 52 -6.50 6.28 6.29
C LEU A 52 -6.37 7.73 6.79
N ARG A 53 -5.81 8.63 5.98
CA ARG A 53 -5.80 10.07 6.27
C ARG A 53 -7.06 10.80 5.79
N GLY A 54 -7.94 10.12 5.06
CA GLY A 54 -9.16 10.71 4.51
C GLY A 54 -8.94 11.62 3.30
N ALA A 55 -7.79 11.49 2.62
CA ALA A 55 -7.55 12.20 1.36
C ALA A 55 -8.35 11.60 0.19
N ILE A 56 -8.67 10.30 0.30
CA ILE A 56 -9.60 9.60 -0.60
C ILE A 56 -10.63 8.84 0.23
N ASP A 57 -11.81 8.61 -0.36
CA ASP A 57 -12.81 7.72 0.20
C ASP A 57 -12.59 6.27 -0.25
N LYS A 58 -13.41 5.36 0.31
CA LYS A 58 -13.36 3.93 -0.02
C LYS A 58 -13.64 3.67 -1.50
N ALA A 59 -14.54 4.43 -2.11
CA ALA A 59 -14.93 4.24 -3.51
C ALA A 59 -13.78 4.59 -4.46
N GLU A 60 -13.06 5.67 -4.17
CA GLU A 60 -11.85 6.05 -4.88
C GLU A 60 -10.73 5.04 -4.67
N TYR A 61 -10.53 4.57 -3.44
CA TYR A 61 -9.57 3.50 -3.15
C TYR A 61 -9.87 2.25 -4.00
N ASP A 62 -11.12 1.80 -4.04
CA ASP A 62 -11.51 0.61 -4.81
C ASP A 62 -11.31 0.79 -6.32
N ARG A 63 -11.58 1.98 -6.86
CA ARG A 63 -11.26 2.30 -8.27
C ARG A 63 -9.77 2.21 -8.56
N ARG A 64 -8.92 2.74 -7.67
CA ARG A 64 -7.46 2.71 -7.85
C ARG A 64 -6.90 1.29 -7.78
N VAL A 65 -7.36 0.50 -6.82
CA VAL A 65 -6.97 -0.91 -6.67
C VAL A 65 -7.42 -1.73 -7.88
N ALA A 66 -8.66 -1.55 -8.35
CA ALA A 66 -9.14 -2.21 -9.57
C ALA A 66 -8.26 -1.87 -10.78
N GLY A 67 -7.94 -0.59 -10.99
CA GLY A 67 -7.04 -0.17 -12.06
C GLY A 67 -5.62 -0.72 -11.94
N ALA A 68 -5.09 -0.88 -10.72
CA ALA A 68 -3.77 -1.47 -10.49
C ALA A 68 -3.73 -2.98 -10.80
N ILE A 69 -4.80 -3.71 -10.43
CA ILE A 69 -5.00 -5.12 -10.78
C ILE A 69 -5.07 -5.28 -12.30
N GLU A 70 -5.85 -4.44 -12.99
CA GLU A 70 -5.96 -4.47 -14.46
C GLU A 70 -4.60 -4.26 -15.15
N ARG A 71 -3.78 -3.31 -14.67
CA ARG A 71 -2.42 -3.08 -15.21
C ARG A 71 -1.49 -4.25 -14.96
N THR A 72 -1.60 -4.89 -13.79
CA THR A 72 -0.80 -6.08 -13.45
C THR A 72 -1.16 -7.27 -14.34
N HIS A 73 -2.46 -7.49 -14.58
CA HIS A 73 -2.93 -8.51 -15.52
C HIS A 73 -2.51 -8.21 -16.97
N ALA A 74 -2.55 -6.95 -17.39
CA ALA A 74 -2.09 -6.55 -18.73
C ALA A 74 -0.58 -6.77 -18.93
N HIS A 75 0.25 -6.54 -17.91
CA HIS A 75 1.69 -6.80 -17.97
C HIS A 75 2.01 -8.30 -18.03
N ALA A 76 1.26 -9.13 -17.28
CA ALA A 76 1.40 -10.59 -17.31
C ALA A 76 0.93 -11.22 -18.64
N ALA A 77 -0.07 -10.65 -19.30
CA ALA A 77 -0.55 -11.12 -20.60
C ALA A 77 0.33 -10.69 -21.79
N ALA A 78 1.21 -9.71 -21.60
CA ALA A 78 2.12 -9.18 -22.60
C ALA A 78 3.56 -9.74 -22.51
N SER A 79 3.80 -10.71 -21.62
CA SER A 79 5.10 -11.36 -21.38
C SER A 79 5.18 -12.77 -21.96
#